data_AF-A0A532V9C0-F1
#
_entry.id   AF-A0A532V9C0-F1
#
_cell.length_a   1.000
_cell.length_b   1.000
_cell.length_c   1.000
_cell.angle_alpha   90.00
_cell.angle_beta   90.00
_cell.angle_gamma   90.00
#
_symmetry.space_group_name_H-M   'P 1'
#
loop_
_entity.id
_entity.type
_entity.pdbx_description
1 polymer ?
#
loop_
_entity_poly.entity_id
_entity_poly.type
_entity_poly.pdbx_seq_one_letter_code
_entity_poly.pdbx_strand_id
1 'polypeptide(L)'
;PRKRPKIRSLTSTGVIRQLKAKEMGITCLVDHFGEDGPESYIEGSVVYINRDHPVYKEATKTRLSFVMHLARLLTQEIALLSHPDNPHLAYQRQSKLMRDAFEP
;
A
#
# COMPACT_ATOMS: atom_id res chain seq x y z
N PRO A 1 -6.44 -25.53 -19.35
CA PRO A 1 -7.37 -24.77 -18.47
C PRO A 1 -6.62 -23.83 -17.51
N ARG A 2 -6.58 -22.52 -17.81
CA ARG A 2 -5.98 -21.50 -16.92
C ARG A 2 -6.79 -21.41 -15.63
N LYS A 3 -6.21 -21.82 -14.49
CA LYS A 3 -6.82 -21.70 -13.17
C LYS A 3 -7.10 -20.20 -12.91
N ARG A 4 -8.38 -19.85 -12.82
CA ARG A 4 -8.82 -18.50 -12.45
C ARG A 4 -8.32 -18.20 -11.02
N PRO A 5 -7.70 -17.04 -10.76
CA PRO A 5 -7.29 -16.68 -9.41
C PRO A 5 -8.53 -16.64 -8.52
N LYS A 6 -8.55 -17.47 -7.47
CA LYS A 6 -9.60 -17.46 -6.44
C LYS A 6 -9.17 -16.46 -5.37
N ILE A 7 -9.95 -15.40 -5.21
CA ILE A 7 -9.83 -14.47 -4.09
C ILE A 7 -10.15 -15.27 -2.82
N ARG A 8 -9.13 -15.54 -1.99
CA ARG A 8 -9.35 -16.02 -0.62
C ARG A 8 -9.42 -14.79 0.27
N SER A 9 -10.59 -14.54 0.85
CA SER A 9 -10.75 -13.60 1.97
C SER A 9 -9.83 -14.10 3.09
N LEU A 10 -8.83 -13.30 3.43
CA LEU A 10 -7.89 -13.60 4.51
C LEU A 10 -8.37 -13.09 5.87
N THR A 11 -9.40 -12.25 5.90
CA THR A 11 -10.15 -11.84 7.10
C THR A 11 -11.56 -11.38 6.68
N SER A 12 -12.54 -11.46 7.57
CA SER A 12 -13.96 -11.11 7.31
C SER A 12 -14.23 -9.59 7.24
N THR A 13 -13.20 -8.76 7.44
CA THR A 13 -13.31 -7.29 7.52
C THR A 13 -12.38 -6.54 6.56
N GLY A 14 -11.48 -7.23 5.86
CA GLY A 14 -10.46 -6.62 5.04
C GLY A 14 -11.00 -6.10 3.70
N VAL A 15 -10.82 -4.81 3.42
CA VAL A 15 -11.07 -4.27 2.07
C VAL A 15 -9.87 -4.65 1.20
N ILE A 16 -10.05 -5.65 0.33
CA ILE A 16 -9.05 -6.04 -0.67
C ILE A 16 -9.15 -5.07 -1.85
N ARG A 17 -8.15 -4.20 -2.05
CA ARG A 17 -8.00 -3.42 -3.28
C ARG A 17 -6.75 -3.90 -4.03
N GLN A 18 -6.95 -4.63 -5.11
CA GLN A 18 -5.84 -5.05 -5.95
C GLN A 18 -5.39 -3.88 -6.84
N LEU A 19 -4.19 -3.35 -6.61
CA LEU A 19 -3.56 -2.33 -7.45
C LEU A 19 -2.51 -2.97 -8.34
N LYS A 20 -2.86 -3.23 -9.59
CA LYS A 20 -1.92 -3.75 -10.59
C LYS A 20 -1.02 -2.62 -11.10
N ALA A 21 0.08 -2.35 -10.41
CA ALA A 21 1.23 -1.69 -11.04
C ALA A 21 1.75 -2.64 -12.13
N LYS A 22 1.85 -2.15 -13.37
CA LYS A 22 1.86 -2.88 -14.66
C LYS A 22 2.70 -4.17 -14.77
N GLU A 23 3.68 -4.42 -13.90
CA GLU A 23 4.53 -5.62 -13.94
C GLU A 23 4.75 -6.32 -12.59
N MET A 24 4.42 -5.70 -11.44
CA MET A 24 4.84 -6.18 -10.11
C MET A 24 3.76 -6.94 -9.32
N GLY A 25 2.51 -6.98 -9.80
CA GLY A 25 1.48 -7.85 -9.22
C GLY A 25 1.15 -7.60 -7.74
N ILE A 26 1.23 -6.35 -7.29
CA ILE A 26 1.04 -5.98 -5.88
C ILE A 26 -0.46 -6.00 -5.53
N THR A 27 -0.78 -6.55 -4.37
CA THR A 27 -2.13 -6.53 -3.79
C THR A 27 -2.11 -5.63 -2.56
N CYS A 28 -3.13 -4.81 -2.38
CA CYS A 28 -3.29 -4.03 -1.16
C CYS A 28 -4.44 -4.61 -0.31
N LEU A 29 -4.16 -4.85 0.97
CA LEU A 29 -5.13 -5.26 1.97
C LEU A 29 -5.19 -4.20 3.06
N VAL A 30 -6.40 -3.72 3.37
CA VAL A 30 -6.63 -2.83 4.52
C VAL A 30 -7.21 -3.68 5.66
N ASP A 31 -6.56 -3.72 6.81
CA ASP A 31 -6.98 -4.54 7.96
C ASP A 31 -6.62 -3.90 9.31
N HIS A 32 -7.07 -4.54 10.39
CA HIS A 32 -6.87 -4.13 11.77
C HIS A 32 -5.55 -4.67 12.34
N PHE A 33 -4.68 -3.77 12.81
CA PHE A 33 -3.41 -4.12 13.48
C PHE A 33 -3.20 -3.38 14.80
N GLY A 34 -4.22 -2.67 15.31
CA GLY A 34 -4.10 -1.86 16.52
C GLY A 34 -3.49 -0.48 16.26
N GLU A 35 -3.76 0.47 17.15
CA GLU A 35 -3.37 1.89 16.96
C GLU A 35 -1.86 2.11 17.00
N ASP A 36 -1.13 1.31 17.79
CA ASP A 36 0.33 1.35 17.93
C ASP A 36 1.08 0.50 16.88
N GLY A 37 0.33 -0.20 16.00
CA GLY A 37 0.91 -0.98 14.91
C GLY A 37 1.48 -0.10 13.79
N PRO A 38 2.30 -0.67 12.88
CA PRO A 38 2.85 0.09 11.75
C PRO A 38 1.72 0.61 10.84
N GLU A 39 1.96 1.72 10.12
CA GLU A 39 1.01 2.25 9.13
C GLU A 39 0.76 1.25 7.99
N SER A 40 1.83 0.58 7.57
CA SER A 40 1.83 -0.46 6.56
C SER A 40 3.03 -1.38 6.73
N TYR A 41 2.94 -2.55 6.10
CA TYR A 41 4.07 -3.44 5.87
C TYR A 41 3.82 -4.26 4.61
N ILE A 42 4.86 -4.90 4.08
CA ILE A 42 4.76 -5.80 2.94
C ILE A 42 5.14 -7.23 3.30
N GLU A 43 4.33 -8.18 2.84
CA GLU A 43 4.61 -9.62 2.92
C GLU A 43 4.38 -10.26 1.55
N GLY A 44 5.45 -10.79 0.95
CA GLY A 44 5.42 -11.27 -0.43
C GLY A 44 5.06 -10.15 -1.41
N SER A 45 3.91 -10.27 -2.09
CA SER A 45 3.38 -9.24 -2.99
C SER A 45 2.17 -8.49 -2.40
N VAL A 46 1.90 -8.62 -1.10
CA VAL A 46 0.76 -8.00 -0.44
C VAL A 46 1.24 -6.88 0.48
N VAL A 47 0.80 -5.65 0.18
CA VAL A 47 0.92 -4.51 1.08
C VAL A 47 -0.27 -4.51 2.02
N TYR A 48 -0.01 -4.60 3.31
CA TYR A 48 -0.99 -4.50 4.36
C TYR A 48 -1.02 -3.05 4.86
N ILE A 49 -2.21 -2.48 5.01
CA ILE A 49 -2.44 -1.11 5.49
C ILE A 49 -3.26 -1.18 6.77
N ASN A 50 -2.76 -0.51 7.80
CA ASN A 50 -3.40 -0.48 9.11
C ASN A 50 -4.46 0.60 9.19
N ARG A 51 -5.73 0.16 9.30
CA ARG A 51 -6.86 1.08 9.42
C ARG A 51 -7.07 1.64 10.83
N ASP A 52 -6.44 1.04 11.83
CA ASP A 52 -6.53 1.51 13.21
C ASP A 52 -5.56 2.66 13.49
N HIS A 53 -4.52 2.80 12.66
CA HIS A 53 -3.49 3.81 12.84
C HIS A 53 -4.10 5.24 12.83
N PRO A 54 -3.71 6.13 13.76
CA PRO A 54 -4.27 7.48 13.84
C PRO A 54 -4.19 8.27 12.52
N VAL A 55 -3.09 8.11 11.79
CA VAL A 55 -2.90 8.79 10.48
C VAL A 55 -3.87 8.27 9.43
N TYR A 56 -4.24 6.98 9.46
CA TYR A 56 -5.27 6.45 8.55
C TYR A 56 -6.63 7.09 8.84
N LYS A 57 -7.01 7.16 10.13
CA LYS A 57 -8.26 7.81 10.56
C LYS A 57 -8.32 9.27 10.10
N GLU A 58 -7.24 10.02 10.29
CA GLU A 58 -7.13 11.40 9.79
C GLU A 58 -7.20 11.51 8.27
N ALA A 59 -6.49 10.64 7.55
CA ALA A 59 -6.45 10.65 6.08
C ALA A 59 -7.83 10.35 5.45
N THR A 60 -8.66 9.54 6.11
CA THR A 60 -10.00 9.16 5.59
C THR A 60 -11.01 10.31 5.61
N LYS A 61 -10.71 11.45 6.24
CA LYS A 61 -11.62 12.61 6.33
C LYS A 61 -11.99 13.20 4.97
N THR A 62 -11.13 13.08 3.95
CA THR A 62 -11.45 13.49 2.58
C THR A 62 -11.00 12.46 1.57
N ARG A 63 -11.71 12.37 0.44
CA ARG A 63 -11.35 11.44 -0.65
C ARG A 63 -9.93 11.69 -1.17
N LEU A 64 -9.56 12.95 -1.35
CA LEU A 64 -8.23 13.33 -1.84
C LEU A 64 -7.14 12.91 -0.84
N SER A 65 -7.31 13.26 0.44
CA SER A 65 -6.36 12.88 1.49
C SER A 65 -6.21 11.36 1.60
N PHE A 66 -7.32 10.63 1.51
CA PHE A 66 -7.30 9.18 1.56
C PHE A 66 -6.54 8.56 0.39
N VAL A 67 -6.79 9.04 -0.84
CA VAL A 67 -6.05 8.58 -2.03
C VAL A 67 -4.55 8.91 -1.91
N MET A 68 -4.21 10.12 -1.49
CA MET A 68 -2.81 10.53 -1.27
C MET A 68 -2.12 9.66 -0.21
N HIS A 69 -2.81 9.35 0.88
CA HIS A 69 -2.28 8.51 1.95
C HIS A 69 -2.06 7.06 1.50
N LEU A 70 -3.02 6.46 0.80
CA LEU A 70 -2.85 5.11 0.23
C LEU A 70 -1.69 5.08 -0.78
N ALA A 71 -1.59 6.07 -1.67
CA ALA A 71 -0.49 6.17 -2.62
C ALA A 71 0.86 6.31 -1.90
N ARG A 72 0.96 7.14 -0.85
CA ARG A 72 2.18 7.29 -0.05
C ARG A 72 2.62 5.95 0.54
N LEU A 73 1.72 5.21 1.17
CA LEU A 73 2.06 3.91 1.80
C LEU A 73 2.49 2.88 0.76
N LEU A 74 1.76 2.77 -0.35
CA LEU A 74 2.11 1.81 -1.40
C LEU A 74 3.47 2.11 -2.02
N THR A 75 3.73 3.38 -2.35
CA THR A 75 5.01 3.79 -2.92
C THR A 75 6.16 3.68 -1.93
N GLN A 76 5.90 3.85 -0.63
CA GLN A 76 6.86 3.60 0.45
C GLN A 76 7.29 2.13 0.47
N GLU A 77 6.33 1.21 0.57
CA GLU A 77 6.64 -0.23 0.63
C GLU A 77 7.35 -0.70 -0.66
N ILE A 78 6.94 -0.20 -1.82
CA ILE A 78 7.61 -0.50 -3.10
C ILE A 78 9.05 0.04 -3.12
N ALA A 79 9.27 1.26 -2.63
CA ALA A 79 10.60 1.84 -2.56
C ALA A 79 11.51 1.02 -1.63
N LEU A 80 10.98 0.48 -0.54
CA LEU A 80 11.72 -0.35 0.40
C LEU A 80 12.00 -1.76 -0.13
N LEU A 81 11.07 -2.36 -0.90
CA LEU A 81 11.28 -3.66 -1.55
C LEU A 81 12.54 -3.70 -2.45
N SER A 82 12.92 -2.55 -2.99
CA SER A 82 14.10 -2.42 -3.85
C SER A 82 15.43 -2.38 -3.07
N HIS A 83 15.40 -2.68 -1.77
CA HIS A 83 16.54 -2.74 -0.85
C HIS A 83 17.54 -1.59 -1.09
N PRO A 84 17.11 -0.33 -0.92
CA PRO A 84 17.94 0.82 -1.22
C PRO A 84 19.16 0.87 -0.30
N ASP A 85 20.31 1.22 -0.86
CA ASP A 85 21.59 1.31 -0.11
C ASP A 85 21.54 2.33 1.04
N ASN A 86 20.64 3.32 0.94
CA ASN A 86 20.43 4.33 1.96
C ASN A 86 18.99 4.89 1.94
N PRO A 87 18.53 5.54 3.03
CA PRO A 87 17.18 6.09 3.12
C PRO A 87 16.86 7.16 2.06
N HIS A 88 17.84 7.97 1.65
CA HIS A 88 17.62 9.02 0.64
C HIS A 88 17.20 8.44 -0.71
N LEU A 89 17.79 7.32 -1.10
CA LEU A 89 17.41 6.62 -2.32
C LEU A 89 15.98 6.06 -2.24
N ALA A 90 15.56 5.58 -1.07
CA ALA A 90 14.16 5.17 -0.83
C ALA A 90 13.20 6.34 -1.04
N TYR A 91 13.50 7.51 -0.45
CA TYR A 91 12.66 8.71 -0.59
C TYR A 91 12.60 9.24 -2.02
N GLN A 92 13.72 9.21 -2.75
CA GLN A 92 13.74 9.59 -4.17
C GLN A 92 12.89 8.65 -5.03
N ARG A 93 12.99 7.33 -4.80
CA ARG A 93 12.17 6.33 -5.48
C ARG A 93 10.69 6.51 -5.17
N GLN A 94 10.35 6.71 -3.90
CA GLN A 94 8.98 7.00 -3.47
C GLN A 94 8.44 8.27 -4.13
N SER A 95 9.23 9.36 -4.14
CA SER A 95 8.83 10.62 -4.78
C SER A 95 8.58 10.46 -6.28
N LYS A 96 9.37 9.65 -6.97
CA LYS A 96 9.16 9.34 -8.39
C LYS A 96 7.85 8.55 -8.58
N LEU A 97 7.66 7.47 -7.82
CA LEU A 97 6.44 6.65 -7.91
C LEU A 97 5.17 7.45 -7.59
N MET A 98 5.24 8.36 -6.62
CA MET A 98 4.14 9.27 -6.30
C MET A 98 3.83 10.19 -7.47
N ARG A 99 4.85 10.79 -8.10
CA ARG A 99 4.65 11.61 -9.30
C ARG A 99 3.97 10.80 -10.40
N ASP A 100 4.51 9.63 -10.72
CA ASP A 100 3.99 8.74 -11.77
C ASP A 100 2.54 8.29 -11.48
N ALA A 101 2.14 8.19 -10.20
CA ALA A 101 0.79 7.79 -9.79
C ALA A 101 -0.27 8.89 -9.96
N PHE A 102 0.14 10.16 -10.05
CA PHE A 102 -0.75 11.31 -10.17
C PHE A 102 -0.54 12.12 -11.46
N GLU A 103 0.43 11.74 -12.31
CA GLU A 103 0.53 12.25 -13.67
C GLU A 103 -0.68 11.78 -14.51
N PRO A 104 -1.26 12.68 -15.34
CA PRO A 104 -2.47 12.40 -16.13
C PRO A 104 -2.26 11.42 -17.29
#